data_AF-A0A7V9VB58-F1
#
_entry.id   AF-A0A7V9VB58-F1
#
_cell.length_a   1.000
_cell.length_b   1.000
_cell.length_c   1.000
_cell.angle_alpha   90.00
_cell.angle_beta   90.00
_cell.angle_gamma   90.00
#
_symmetry.space_group_name_H-M   'P 1'
#
loop_
_entity.id
_entity.type
_entity.pdbx_description
1 polymer ?
#
loop_
_entity_poly.entity_id
_entity_poly.type
_entity_poly.pdbx_seq_one_letter_code
_entity_poly.pdbx_strand_id
1 'polypeptide(L)'
;MTLTLGTGPFAPKRGGEFNFDTAVLKPHTLYFESSPKRVRVEFGGETVVDTRRAKRLHETGALPVYYLPLADARMDFLEPTDHTTHCPFKGDASYWTIRAGGKVAENAVWGYPNPLSGA
;
A
#
# COMPACT_ATOMS: atom_id res chain seq x y z
N MET A 1 5.82 17.97 -13.45
CA MET A 1 5.81 18.12 -11.97
C MET A 1 4.90 17.02 -11.44
N THR A 2 5.26 16.15 -10.48
CA THR A 2 4.33 15.06 -10.06
C THR A 2 4.09 15.08 -8.55
N LEU A 3 2.88 15.23 -7.98
CA LEU A 3 1.49 15.24 -8.50
C LEU A 3 1.05 13.93 -9.17
N THR A 4 0.04 13.25 -8.61
CA THR A 4 -0.57 12.07 -9.25
C THR A 4 -2.10 12.18 -9.26
N LEU A 5 -2.61 12.60 -10.42
CA LEU A 5 -3.97 12.42 -10.93
C LEU A 5 -3.89 11.33 -12.01
N GLY A 6 -4.78 10.33 -11.97
CA GLY A 6 -4.87 9.33 -13.04
C GLY A 6 -4.91 7.90 -12.54
N THR A 7 -4.50 6.97 -13.40
CA THR A 7 -4.75 5.54 -13.28
C THR A 7 -3.43 4.76 -13.33
N GLY A 8 -3.34 3.65 -12.57
CA GLY A 8 -2.13 2.82 -12.52
C GLY A 8 -1.79 2.17 -13.86
N PRO A 9 -0.57 1.62 -14.00
CA PRO A 9 -0.12 1.04 -15.27
C PRO A 9 -1.05 -0.08 -15.74
N PHE A 10 -1.65 -0.84 -14.82
CA PHE A 10 -2.57 -1.92 -15.14
C PHE A 10 -4.06 -1.50 -15.18
N ALA A 11 -4.41 -0.22 -15.27
CA ALA A 11 -5.81 0.20 -15.33
C ALA A 11 -6.47 -0.04 -16.70
N PRO A 12 -7.83 -0.09 -16.77
CA PRO A 12 -8.54 -0.16 -18.05
C PRO A 12 -8.30 1.07 -18.94
N LYS A 13 -8.39 2.28 -18.38
CA LYS A 13 -7.97 3.54 -19.00
C LYS A 13 -6.63 3.92 -18.40
N ARG A 14 -5.51 3.74 -19.12
CA ARG A 14 -4.15 3.93 -18.60
C ARG A 14 -3.67 5.36 -18.76
N GLY A 15 -2.80 5.80 -17.86
CA GLY A 15 -2.11 7.09 -17.96
C GLY A 15 -0.88 7.10 -18.88
N GLY A 16 -0.56 5.97 -19.50
CA GLY A 16 0.61 5.78 -20.39
C GLY A 16 0.56 4.46 -21.15
N GLU A 17 1.63 4.15 -21.87
CA GLU A 17 1.74 2.97 -22.73
C GLU A 17 2.77 1.98 -22.19
N PHE A 18 2.50 0.68 -22.33
CA PHE A 18 3.53 -0.34 -22.17
C PHE A 18 4.19 -0.58 -23.52
N ASN A 19 5.48 -0.90 -23.53
CA ASN A 19 6.18 -1.37 -24.72
C ASN A 19 5.92 -2.86 -25.04
N PHE A 20 4.90 -3.46 -24.43
CA PHE A 20 4.47 -4.83 -24.64
C PHE A 20 2.94 -4.94 -24.57
N ASP A 21 2.39 -6.03 -25.11
CA ASP A 21 0.95 -6.29 -25.08
C ASP A 21 0.50 -6.70 -23.68
N THR A 22 -0.36 -5.90 -23.08
CA THR A 22 -0.96 -6.15 -21.77
C THR A 22 -2.02 -7.25 -21.75
N ALA A 23 -2.48 -7.75 -22.89
CA ALA A 23 -3.44 -8.86 -22.95
C ALA A 23 -2.88 -10.17 -22.36
N VAL A 24 -1.56 -10.27 -22.19
CA VAL A 24 -0.91 -11.38 -21.45
C VAL A 24 -1.07 -11.27 -19.93
N LEU A 25 -1.47 -10.11 -19.41
CA LEU A 25 -1.70 -9.92 -17.98
C LEU A 25 -3.07 -10.51 -17.62
N LYS A 26 -3.11 -11.27 -16.53
CA LYS A 26 -4.38 -11.79 -16.00
C LYS A 26 -5.28 -10.62 -15.59
N PRO A 27 -6.63 -10.81 -15.59
CA PRO A 27 -7.58 -9.77 -15.17
C PRO A 27 -7.24 -9.14 -13.82
N HIS A 28 -6.71 -9.93 -12.89
CA HIS A 28 -6.09 -9.43 -11.67
C HIS A 28 -4.60 -9.77 -11.68
N THR A 29 -3.77 -8.73 -11.71
CA THR A 29 -2.32 -8.86 -11.71
C THR A 29 -1.74 -7.92 -10.66
N LEU A 30 -0.82 -8.45 -9.86
CA LEU A 30 -0.03 -7.71 -8.89
C LEU A 30 1.42 -7.66 -9.35
N TYR A 31 2.03 -6.49 -9.29
CA TYR A 31 3.46 -6.33 -9.50
C TYR A 31 4.05 -5.56 -8.32
N PHE A 32 4.97 -6.20 -7.61
CA PHE A 32 5.74 -5.58 -6.55
C PHE A 32 7.12 -5.21 -7.06
N GLU A 33 7.52 -3.97 -6.81
CA GLU A 33 8.89 -3.52 -6.99
C GLU A 33 9.45 -2.97 -5.68
N SER A 34 10.75 -3.19 -5.45
CA SER A 34 11.45 -2.49 -4.37
C SER A 34 11.56 -1.01 -4.72
N SER A 35 11.21 -0.14 -3.77
CA SER A 35 11.41 1.29 -3.96
C SER A 35 12.83 1.67 -3.57
N PRO A 36 13.60 2.37 -4.42
CA PRO A 36 14.91 2.89 -4.05
C PRO A 36 14.83 4.11 -3.13
N LYS A 37 13.62 4.62 -2.87
CA LYS A 37 13.39 5.83 -2.07
C LYS A 37 13.29 5.48 -0.59
N ARG A 38 13.76 6.40 0.27
CA ARG A 38 13.34 6.43 1.68
C ARG A 38 11.90 6.92 1.72
N VAL A 39 11.02 6.16 2.37
CA VAL A 39 9.61 6.52 2.58
C VAL A 39 9.41 6.82 4.06
N ARG A 40 8.81 7.97 4.33
CA ARG A 40 8.39 8.38 5.67
C ARG A 40 6.89 8.63 5.69
N VAL A 41 6.24 8.13 6.73
CA VAL A 41 4.83 8.41 7.03
C VAL A 41 4.79 9.33 8.23
N GLU A 42 4.30 10.55 8.04
CA GLU A 42 4.21 11.58 9.08
C GLU A 42 2.74 11.77 9.46
N PHE A 43 2.43 11.76 10.76
CA PHE A 43 1.09 12.05 11.27
C PHE A 43 1.18 12.75 12.62
N GLY A 44 0.37 13.79 12.83
CA GLY A 44 0.39 14.54 14.09
C GLY A 44 1.70 15.25 14.42
N GLY A 45 2.62 15.40 13.46
CA GLY A 45 3.97 15.94 13.70
C GLY A 45 5.00 14.87 14.08
N GLU A 46 4.59 13.60 14.13
CA GLU A 46 5.45 12.45 14.42
C GLU A 46 5.70 11.61 13.18
N THR A 47 6.91 11.05 13.08
CA THR A 47 7.24 10.05 12.07
C THR A 47 6.78 8.67 12.54
N VAL A 48 5.69 8.16 11.94
CA VAL A 48 5.08 6.86 12.27
C VAL A 48 5.83 5.70 11.62
N VAL A 49 6.34 5.89 10.40
CA VAL A 49 7.15 4.89 9.70
C VAL A 49 8.32 5.59 9.02
N ASP A 50 9.50 4.99 9.07
CA ASP A 50 10.67 5.46 8.34
C ASP A 50 11.46 4.28 7.79
N THR A 51 11.44 4.09 6.47
CA THR A 51 12.02 2.91 5.85
C THR A 51 12.72 3.22 4.53
N ARG A 52 13.77 2.46 4.23
CA ARG A 52 14.39 2.33 2.90
C ARG A 52 14.06 0.98 2.22
N ARG A 53 13.17 0.20 2.84
CA ARG A 53 12.75 -1.15 2.43
C ARG A 53 11.31 -1.17 1.92
N ALA A 54 10.79 -0.01 1.51
CA ALA A 54 9.45 0.11 0.98
C ALA A 54 9.32 -0.70 -0.31
N LYS A 55 8.20 -1.42 -0.46
CA LYS A 55 7.78 -1.98 -1.73
C LYS A 55 6.65 -1.14 -2.31
N ARG A 56 6.59 -1.01 -3.62
CA ARG A 56 5.47 -0.41 -4.33
C ARG A 56 4.69 -1.51 -5.03
N LEU A 57 3.43 -1.66 -4.67
CA LEU A 57 2.48 -2.51 -5.35
C LEU A 57 1.82 -1.74 -6.49
N HIS A 58 1.77 -2.37 -7.64
CA HIS A 58 0.92 -1.98 -8.76
C HIS A 58 -0.12 -3.07 -8.96
N GLU A 59 -1.39 -2.68 -8.98
CA GLU A 59 -2.53 -3.59 -9.12
C GLU A 59 -3.43 -3.13 -10.26
N THR A 60 -4.00 -4.08 -11.00
CA THR A 60 -4.97 -3.82 -12.07
C THR A 60 -6.08 -2.87 -11.62
N GLY A 61 -6.22 -1.74 -12.30
CA GLY A 61 -7.26 -0.74 -12.01
C GLY A 61 -7.01 0.18 -10.83
N ALA A 62 -5.94 -0.01 -10.04
CA ALA A 62 -5.68 0.77 -8.83
C ALA A 62 -4.49 1.74 -8.99
N LEU A 63 -4.47 2.79 -8.16
CA LEU A 63 -3.27 3.59 -7.97
C LEU A 63 -2.22 2.78 -7.19
N PRO A 64 -0.91 3.01 -7.44
CA PRO A 64 0.13 2.29 -6.73
C PRO A 64 0.09 2.56 -5.22
N VAL A 65 0.34 1.51 -4.43
CA VAL A 65 0.35 1.56 -2.97
C VAL A 65 1.75 1.23 -2.45
N TYR A 66 2.20 1.95 -1.42
CA TYR A 66 3.41 1.55 -0.70
C TYR A 66 3.07 0.55 0.40
N TYR A 67 3.75 -0.59 0.37
CA TYR A 67 3.82 -1.52 1.49
C TYR A 67 5.13 -1.30 2.22
N LEU A 68 5.02 -0.99 3.50
CA LEU A 68 6.15 -0.70 4.37
C LEU A 68 6.30 -1.86 5.36
N PRO A 69 7.52 -2.32 5.67
CA PRO A 69 7.70 -3.35 6.69
C PRO A 69 7.20 -2.85 8.04
N LEU A 70 6.35 -3.65 8.71
CA LEU A 70 5.85 -3.31 10.03
C LEU A 70 6.97 -3.13 11.06
N ALA A 71 8.10 -3.83 10.89
CA ALA A 71 9.29 -3.69 11.71
C ALA A 71 9.95 -2.31 11.64
N ASP A 72 9.66 -1.51 10.61
CA ASP A 72 10.14 -0.12 10.47
C ASP A 72 9.10 0.91 10.96
N ALA A 73 7.96 0.44 11.48
CA ALA A 73 6.91 1.28 12.04
C ALA A 73 7.09 1.46 13.56
N ARG A 74 6.73 2.64 14.04
CA ARG A 74 6.59 2.97 15.46
C ARG A 74 5.30 2.36 15.98
N MET A 75 5.38 1.12 16.43
CA MET A 75 4.23 0.34 16.91
C MET A 75 3.54 0.97 18.14
N ASP A 76 4.23 1.81 18.89
CA ASP A 76 3.67 2.60 19.99
C ASP A 76 2.63 3.64 19.52
N PHE A 77 2.60 3.97 18.22
CA PHE A 77 1.58 4.83 17.62
C PHE A 77 0.46 4.06 16.91
N LEU A 78 0.56 2.73 16.79
CA LEU A 78 -0.37 1.90 16.03
C LEU A 78 -1.20 1.00 16.96
N GLU A 79 -2.50 1.28 17.02
CA GLU A 79 -3.46 0.49 17.79
C GLU A 79 -4.21 -0.47 16.85
N PRO A 80 -4.11 -1.80 17.02
CA PRO A 80 -4.88 -2.74 16.20
C PRO A 80 -6.38 -2.58 16.42
N THR A 81 -7.17 -2.80 15.39
CA THR A 81 -8.64 -2.75 15.47
C THR A 81 -9.25 -4.08 15.06
N ASP A 82 -10.51 -4.30 15.44
CA ASP A 82 -11.30 -5.45 14.98
C ASP A 82 -11.78 -5.29 13.52
N HIS A 83 -11.46 -4.18 12.86
CA HIS A 83 -11.86 -3.94 11.48
C HIS A 83 -11.02 -4.77 10.51
N THR A 84 -11.69 -5.52 9.65
CA THR A 84 -11.07 -6.33 8.60
C THR A 84 -11.81 -6.21 7.28
N THR A 85 -11.09 -6.32 6.17
CA THR A 85 -11.70 -6.40 4.83
C THR A 85 -11.18 -7.61 4.07
N HIS A 86 -12.05 -8.28 3.31
CA HIS A 86 -11.67 -9.43 2.52
C HIS A 86 -11.41 -9.05 1.05
N CYS A 87 -10.25 -9.42 0.53
CA CYS A 87 -9.92 -9.35 -0.88
C CYS A 87 -9.76 -10.77 -1.44
N PRO A 88 -10.51 -11.16 -2.49
CA PRO A 88 -10.43 -12.53 -3.03
C PRO A 88 -9.06 -12.89 -3.60
N PHE A 89 -8.20 -11.90 -3.84
CA PHE A 89 -6.87 -12.09 -4.40
C PHE A 89 -5.74 -11.97 -3.38
N LYS A 90 -5.95 -11.27 -2.25
CA LYS A 90 -4.90 -10.99 -1.25
C LYS A 90 -5.17 -11.60 0.12
N GLY A 91 -6.40 -12.00 0.40
CA GLY A 91 -6.83 -12.52 1.70
C GLY A 91 -7.46 -11.43 2.57
N ASP A 92 -7.34 -11.60 3.88
CA ASP A 92 -7.93 -10.72 4.87
C ASP A 92 -6.96 -9.63 5.31
N ALA A 93 -7.35 -8.38 5.11
CA ALA A 93 -6.61 -7.22 5.61
C ALA A 93 -6.99 -6.96 7.06
N SER A 94 -5.99 -6.72 7.90
CA SER A 94 -6.14 -6.17 9.25
C SER A 94 -5.85 -4.68 9.23
N TYR A 95 -6.47 -3.94 10.16
CA TYR A 95 -6.35 -2.49 10.24
C TYR A 95 -5.80 -2.03 11.60
N TRP A 96 -5.16 -0.86 11.59
CA TRP A 96 -4.68 -0.16 12.78
C TRP A 96 -5.10 1.31 12.72
N THR A 97 -5.42 1.85 13.89
CA THR A 97 -5.61 3.28 14.13
C THR A 97 -4.28 3.91 14.50
N ILE A 98 -3.96 5.05 13.88
CA ILE A 98 -2.78 5.84 14.26
C ILE A 98 -3.17 6.80 15.40
N ARG A 99 -2.43 6.79 16.50
CA ARG A 99 -2.51 7.79 17.57
C ARG A 99 -1.14 8.43 17.80
N ALA A 100 -0.96 9.67 17.38
CA ALA A 100 0.31 10.38 17.49
C ALA A 100 0.09 11.90 17.57
N GLY A 101 0.92 12.61 18.34
CA GLY A 101 0.87 14.06 18.47
C GLY A 101 -0.50 14.62 18.87
N GLY A 102 -1.25 13.89 19.71
CA GLY A 102 -2.61 14.25 20.12
C GLY A 102 -3.68 14.12 19.04
N LYS A 103 -3.36 13.55 17.88
CA LYS A 103 -4.30 13.28 16.78
C LYS A 103 -4.60 11.79 16.65
N VAL A 104 -5.74 11.49 16.04
CA VAL A 104 -6.21 10.12 15.78
C VAL A 104 -6.60 10.00 14.31
N ALA A 105 -6.13 8.96 13.64
CA ALA A 105 -6.59 8.55 12.32
C ALA A 105 -7.08 7.09 12.38
N GLU A 106 -8.39 6.93 12.46
CA GLU A 106 -9.06 5.64 12.60
C GLU A 106 -8.86 4.77 11.36
N ASN A 107 -8.48 3.50 11.55
CA ASN A 107 -8.28 2.50 10.49
C ASN A 107 -7.40 3.02 9.31
N ALA A 108 -6.44 3.89 9.61
CA ALA A 108 -5.64 4.58 8.60
C ALA A 108 -4.46 3.75 8.08
N VAL A 109 -4.14 2.64 8.76
CA VAL A 109 -3.13 1.67 8.33
C VAL A 109 -3.81 0.34 8.12
N TRP A 110 -3.43 -0.36 7.06
CA TRP A 110 -3.89 -1.72 6.81
C TRP A 110 -2.74 -2.57 6.27
N GLY A 111 -2.87 -3.88 6.41
CA GLY A 111 -1.91 -4.85 5.89
C GLY A 111 -2.52 -6.25 5.84
N TYR A 112 -1.89 -7.13 5.07
CA TYR A 112 -2.25 -8.54 4.98
C TYR A 112 -1.28 -9.36 5.84
N PRO A 113 -1.61 -9.70 7.10
CA PRO A 113 -0.71 -10.49 7.95
C PRO A 113 -0.55 -11.93 7.45
N ASN A 114 -1.59 -12.47 6.81
CA ASN A 114 -1.62 -13.81 6.24
C ASN A 114 -2.10 -13.73 4.77
N PRO A 115 -1.25 -13.26 3.85
CA PRO A 115 -1.64 -13.08 2.46
C PRO A 115 -1.88 -14.44 1.76
N LEU A 116 -2.77 -14.45 0.77
CA LEU A 116 -2.98 -15.63 -0.08
C LEU A 116 -1.71 -15.97 -0.89
N SER A 117 -1.59 -17.24 -1.28
CA SER A 117 -0.49 -17.68 -2.14
C SER A 117 -0.52 -16.94 -3.49
N GLY A 118 0.57 -16.24 -3.81
CA GLY A 118 0.70 -15.43 -5.03
C GLY A 118 0.28 -13.96 -4.89
N ALA A 119 -0.09 -13.53 -3.68
CA ALA A 119 -0.22 -12.13 -3.31
C ALA A 119 1.11 -11.49 -2.91
#